data_AF-A0A6V8P8R1-F1
#
_entry.id   AF-A0A6V8P8R1-F1
#
_cell.length_a   1.000
_cell.length_b   1.000
_cell.length_c   1.000
_cell.angle_alpha   90.00
_cell.angle_beta   90.00
_cell.angle_gamma   90.00
#
_symmetry.space_group_name_H-M   'P 1'
#
loop_
_entity.id
_entity.type
_entity.pdbx_description
1 polymer ?
#
loop_
_entity_poly.entity_id
_entity_poly.type
_entity_poly.pdbx_seq_one_letter_code
_entity_poly.pdbx_strand_id
1 'polypeptide(L)'
;AAVRSKKSYFYAQYHRLVRRLGKKKAIVAVAHSLLIVIYHILKDKLPYHELGADYFDRLNLTHIKRHHIKRLEGLGYKVTLEPLEAAA
;
A
#
# COMPACT_ATOMS: atom_id res chain seq x y z
N ALA A 1 15.95 6.44 -10.19
CA ALA A 1 16.54 6.13 -8.87
C ALA A 1 15.50 5.52 -7.92
N ALA A 2 14.38 6.21 -7.63
CA ALA A 2 13.36 5.74 -6.67
C ALA A 2 12.81 4.33 -6.94
N VAL A 3 12.46 4.01 -8.19
CA VAL A 3 11.95 2.69 -8.60
C VAL A 3 13.01 1.57 -8.59
N ARG A 4 14.29 1.87 -8.31
CA ARG A 4 15.34 0.83 -8.20
C ARG A 4 15.53 0.36 -6.76
N SER A 5 14.99 1.09 -5.77
CA SER A 5 15.07 0.71 -4.36
C SER A 5 13.97 -0.27 -4.01
N LYS A 6 14.30 -1.56 -3.98
CA LYS A 6 13.33 -2.67 -3.80
C LYS A 6 12.49 -2.60 -2.51
N LYS A 7 12.94 -1.85 -1.50
CA LYS A 7 12.26 -1.70 -0.20
C LYS A 7 11.43 -0.41 -0.08
N SER A 8 11.40 0.43 -1.11
CA SER A 8 10.66 1.70 -1.09
C SER A 8 9.20 1.51 -1.49
N TYR A 9 8.33 2.35 -0.93
CA TYR A 9 6.94 2.51 -1.34
C TYR A 9 6.80 2.69 -2.87
N PHE A 10 7.69 3.50 -3.47
CA PHE A 10 7.64 3.81 -4.90
C PHE A 10 7.95 2.59 -5.78
N TYR A 11 8.76 1.64 -5.30
CA TYR A 11 8.99 0.37 -5.97
C TYR A 11 7.75 -0.50 -5.97
N ALA A 12 7.12 -0.69 -4.80
CA ALA A 12 5.88 -1.45 -4.68
C ALA A 12 4.74 -0.82 -5.51
N GLN A 13 4.62 0.51 -5.49
CA GLN A 13 3.66 1.25 -6.29
C GLN A 13 3.90 1.04 -7.79
N TYR A 14 5.15 1.15 -8.25
CA TYR A 14 5.52 0.90 -9.65
C TYR A 14 5.10 -0.50 -10.10
N HIS A 15 5.49 -1.54 -9.36
CA HIS A 15 5.20 -2.93 -9.75
C HIS A 15 3.69 -3.22 -9.85
N ARG A 16 2.89 -2.65 -8.96
CA ARG A 16 1.42 -2.76 -9.01
C ARG A 16 0.84 -2.05 -10.23
N LEU A 17 1.35 -0.87 -10.56
CA LEU A 17 0.86 -0.05 -11.68
C LEU A 17 1.31 -0.57 -13.04
N VAL A 18 2.52 -1.12 -13.16
CA VAL A 18 3.02 -1.71 -14.41
C VAL A 18 2.09 -2.80 -14.93
N ARG A 19 1.57 -3.66 -14.04
CA ARG A 19 0.64 -4.74 -14.40
C ARG A 19 -0.68 -4.22 -14.98
N ARG A 20 -1.12 -3.01 -14.59
CA ARG A 20 -2.40 -2.43 -15.01
C ARG A 20 -2.30 -1.44 -16.17
N LEU A 21 -1.23 -0.63 -16.20
CA LEU A 21 -1.13 0.56 -17.06
C LEU A 21 0.05 0.49 -18.06
N GLY A 22 0.95 -0.48 -17.88
CA GLY A 22 2.20 -0.58 -18.64
C GLY A 22 3.31 0.34 -18.12
N LYS A 23 4.56 0.06 -18.53
CA LYS A 23 5.79 0.65 -17.96
C LYS A 23 5.81 2.18 -17.98
N LYS A 24 5.51 2.81 -19.12
CA LYS A 24 5.59 4.28 -19.29
C LYS A 24 4.60 5.01 -18.37
N LYS A 25 3.34 4.58 -18.35
CA LYS A 25 2.29 5.18 -17.51
C LYS A 25 2.55 4.94 -16.01
N ALA A 26 3.10 3.78 -15.66
CA ALA A 26 3.47 3.49 -14.27
C ALA A 26 4.57 4.42 -13.75
N ILE A 27 5.58 4.76 -14.57
CA ILE A 27 6.64 5.71 -14.17
C ILE A 27 6.04 7.09 -13.89
N VAL A 28 5.14 7.58 -14.75
CA VAL A 28 4.50 8.90 -14.58
C VAL A 28 3.66 8.94 -13.30
N ALA A 29 2.90 7.89 -13.02
CA ALA A 29 2.10 7.81 -11.80
C ALA A 29 2.96 7.79 -10.52
N VAL A 30 4.13 7.12 -10.56
CA VAL A 30 5.10 7.15 -9.46
C VAL A 30 5.72 8.55 -9.31
N ALA A 31 6.06 9.20 -10.41
CA ALA A 31 6.59 10.57 -10.39
C ALA A 31 5.58 11.57 -9.82
N HIS A 32 4.29 11.44 -10.16
CA HIS A 32 3.23 12.25 -9.60
C HIS A 32 3.11 12.05 -8.08
N SER A 33 3.15 10.80 -7.60
CA SER A 33 3.14 10.49 -6.17
C SER A 33 4.35 11.09 -5.44
N LEU A 34 5.54 11.02 -6.06
CA LEU A 34 6.75 11.61 -5.53
C LEU A 34 6.66 13.14 -5.45
N LEU A 35 6.04 13.80 -6.43
CA LEU A 35 5.84 15.24 -6.44
C LEU A 35 4.93 15.68 -5.29
N ILE A 36 3.85 14.95 -5.03
CA ILE A 36 2.95 15.21 -3.88
C ILE A 36 3.71 15.08 -2.57
N VAL A 37 4.53 14.04 -2.42
CA VAL A 37 5.39 13.85 -1.24
C VAL A 37 6.32 15.05 -1.05
N ILE A 38 7.02 15.48 -2.12
CA ILE A 38 7.90 16.65 -2.08
C ILE A 38 7.14 17.91 -1.69
N TYR A 39 5.94 18.13 -2.24
CA TYR A 39 5.09 19.26 -1.89
C TYR A 39 4.79 19.31 -0.39
N HIS A 40 4.41 18.17 0.21
CA HIS A 40 4.14 18.11 1.65
C HIS A 40 5.37 18.33 2.51
N ILE A 41 6.52 17.77 2.13
CA ILE A 41 7.79 18.02 2.83
C ILE A 41 8.13 19.51 2.82
N LEU A 42 7.98 20.17 1.67
CA LEU A 42 8.29 21.59 1.53
C LEU A 42 7.29 22.49 2.27
N LYS A 43 6.00 22.14 2.23
CA LYS A 43 4.93 22.92 2.87
C LYS A 43 4.94 22.78 4.38
N ASP A 44 4.98 21.54 4.87
CA ASP A 44 4.78 21.21 6.28
C ASP A 44 6.12 21.12 7.04
N LYS A 45 7.26 21.19 6.32
CA LYS A 45 8.63 21.00 6.84
C LYS A 45 8.83 19.71 7.62
N LEU A 46 7.96 18.73 7.38
CA LEU A 46 8.04 17.42 8.02
C LEU A 46 8.99 16.51 7.23
N PRO A 47 9.84 15.73 7.91
CA PRO A 47 10.68 14.76 7.23
C PRO A 47 9.80 13.70 6.55
N TYR A 48 10.23 13.28 5.37
CA TYR A 48 9.56 12.17 4.68
C TYR A 48 9.74 10.89 5.47
N HIS A 49 8.61 10.30 5.86
CA HIS A 49 8.59 8.94 6.40
C HIS A 49 8.32 7.96 5.27
N GLU A 50 9.31 7.15 4.91
CA GLU A 50 9.16 6.12 3.89
C GLU A 50 8.17 5.05 4.38
N LEU A 51 7.04 4.91 3.70
CA LEU A 51 5.98 3.96 4.09
C LEU A 51 6.40 2.48 3.89
N GLY A 52 7.51 2.25 3.20
CA GLY A 52 8.07 0.93 2.92
C GLY A 52 7.32 0.17 1.83
N ALA A 53 7.96 -0.89 1.31
CA ALA A 53 7.36 -1.78 0.31
C ALA A 53 6.10 -2.49 0.84
N ASP A 54 6.03 -2.74 2.15
CA ASP A 54 4.95 -3.50 2.80
C ASP A 54 3.66 -2.67 2.98
N TYR A 55 3.68 -1.38 2.65
CA TYR A 55 2.52 -0.50 2.82
C TYR A 55 1.26 -1.02 2.11
N PHE A 56 1.42 -1.48 0.86
CA PHE A 56 0.31 -2.03 0.09
C PHE A 56 -0.15 -3.38 0.64
N ASP A 57 0.74 -4.17 1.24
CA ASP A 57 0.40 -5.45 1.84
C ASP A 57 -0.37 -5.25 3.15
N ARG A 58 0.03 -4.29 3.98
CA ARG A 58 -0.75 -3.85 5.16
C ARG A 58 -2.15 -3.37 4.78
N LEU A 59 -2.26 -2.60 3.70
CA LEU A 59 -3.55 -2.12 3.20
C LEU A 59 -4.41 -3.28 2.66
N ASN A 60 -3.80 -4.21 1.92
CA ASN A 60 -4.48 -5.40 1.42
C ASN A 60 -4.97 -6.29 2.57
N LEU A 61 -4.20 -6.47 3.65
CA LEU A 61 -4.64 -7.26 4.81
C LEU A 61 -5.97 -6.75 5.38
N THR A 62 -6.14 -5.43 5.50
CA THR A 62 -7.40 -4.85 5.98
C THR A 62 -8.57 -5.11 5.01
N HIS A 63 -8.33 -5.01 3.70
CA HIS A 63 -9.33 -5.31 2.68
C HIS A 63 -9.69 -6.79 2.63
N ILE A 64 -8.69 -7.67 2.73
CA ILE A 64 -8.85 -9.13 2.77
C ILE A 64 -9.64 -9.53 4.02
N LYS A 65 -9.26 -8.99 5.19
CA LYS A 65 -10.00 -9.18 6.45
C LYS A 65 -11.48 -8.83 6.30
N ARG A 66 -11.78 -7.62 5.78
CA ARG A 66 -13.17 -7.18 5.53
C ARG A 66 -13.90 -8.05 4.53
N HIS A 67 -13.24 -8.47 3.46
CA HIS A 67 -13.83 -9.35 2.45
C HIS A 67 -14.24 -10.70 3.06
N HIS A 68 -13.39 -11.32 3.88
CA HIS A 68 -13.70 -12.59 4.53
C HIS A 68 -14.80 -12.47 5.60
N ILE A 69 -14.77 -11.42 6.43
CA ILE A 69 -15.86 -11.13 7.38
C ILE A 69 -17.19 -11.09 6.63
N LYS A 70 -17.28 -10.27 5.59
CA LYS A 70 -18.53 -10.08 4.83
C LYS A 70 -19.02 -11.39 4.19
N ARG A 71 -18.11 -12.25 3.72
CA ARG A 71 -18.46 -13.57 3.17
C ARG A 71 -19.01 -14.52 4.24
N LEU A 72 -18.42 -14.53 5.43
CA LEU A 72 -18.87 -15.37 6.54
C LEU A 72 -20.21 -14.88 7.10
N GLU A 73 -20.39 -13.57 7.23
CA GLU A 73 -21.68 -12.96 7.62
C GLU A 73 -22.78 -13.28 6.62
N GLY A 74 -22.48 -13.22 5.31
CA GLY A 74 -23.44 -13.59 4.25
C GLY A 74 -23.85 -15.06 4.27
N LEU A 75 -23.08 -15.93 4.93
CA LEU A 75 -23.41 -17.34 5.16
C LEU A 75 -24.18 -17.55 6.49
N GLY A 76 -24.53 -16.48 7.20
CA GLY A 76 -25.30 -16.54 8.46
C GLY A 76 -24.45 -16.71 9.72
N TYR A 77 -23.13 -16.61 9.63
CA TYR A 77 -22.24 -16.71 10.78
C TYR A 77 -22.03 -15.34 11.44
N LYS A 78 -22.11 -15.29 12.77
CA LYS A 78 -21.63 -14.16 13.56
C LYS A 78 -20.10 -14.26 13.65
N VAL A 79 -19.39 -13.32 13.02
CA VAL A 79 -17.91 -13.33 12.97
C VAL A 79 -17.34 -12.54 14.14
N THR A 80 -16.64 -13.23 15.04
CA THR A 80 -15.79 -12.63 16.07
C THR A 80 -14.32 -12.88 15.72
N LEU A 81 -13.55 -11.80 15.54
CA LEU A 81 -12.13 -11.91 15.24
C LEU A 81 -11.32 -11.64 16.49
N GLU A 82 -10.73 -12.70 17.03
CA GLU A 82 -9.76 -12.61 18.10
C GLU A 82 -8.36 -12.57 17.48
N PRO A 83 -7.55 -11.53 17.76
CA PRO A 83 -6.16 -11.52 17.35
C PRO A 83 -5.45 -12.63 18.13
N LEU A 84 -4.89 -13.62 17.42
CA LEU A 84 -3.87 -14.46 18.03
C LEU A 84 -2.68 -13.56 18.38
N GLU A 85 -2.27 -13.57 19.64
CA GLU A 85 -0.99 -12.96 20.05
C GLU A 85 0.11 -13.51 19.14
N ALA A 86 0.87 -12.58 18.59
CA ALA A 86 1.72 -12.74 17.41
C ALA A 86 2.57 -14.02 17.39
N ALA A 87 2.51 -14.75 16.27
CA ALA A 87 3.72 -15.40 15.79
C ALA A 87 4.68 -14.28 15.37
N ALA A 88 5.70 -14.05 16.20
CA ALA A 88 6.81 -13.14 15.97
C ALA A 88 7.62 -13.50 14.72
#